data_AF-A0A943MLS0-F1
#
_entry.id   AF-A0A943MLS0-F1
#
_cell.length_a   1.000
_cell.length_b   1.000
_cell.length_c   1.000
_cell.angle_alpha   90.00
_cell.angle_beta   90.00
_cell.angle_gamma   90.00
#
_symmetry.space_group_name_H-M   'P 1'
#
loop_
_entity.id
_entity.type
_entity.pdbx_description
1 polymer ?
#
loop_
_entity_poly.entity_id
_entity_poly.type
_entity_poly.pdbx_seq_one_letter_code
_entity_poly.pdbx_strand_id
1 'polypeptide(L)'
;MKTKKTRVVLSAISILLVLGILAGGTMAWFTDTEAVHAGFTAGVLDIHLKPGEKQATSLEFKNLRPMQYNRFYNELQDNGTEDWVNNVENGSLGLTEDDYMPIPSYFKPVVIQNDGTLPVDLHLSMALQETPDCPGEEDISLSNDHKTVNWNKDNKVPCSNRLEDVLKIYVYRLNGDRWERVEQVNLNPNTAEDEVSLYHPETRLGAGMEVTYVIAGYLPEDVDNRYQGKHFHGSLLVNALQTDQNTELHTIHTNHSGSGSITVNKTQAKAGQKIEVTAKPQAGSKLESILVTDESGQVIYKSMTSPFCFEMPDFDVEIQISFTKDTTEAIAHQIHLERTGSGSVIVSKAKAKAGQEVEVEANPSSGYELEKILVMDENGQVVYESTASPITFVMPDCDVKIQISFVSNKAESETYRIKVAPLENGSLTINKAKAKAGQTIKVTAKPKTGYELDNILIVNTEDQNQIIAQGATSPFTFQMPENNVTVKATFKKVE
;
A
#
# COMPACT_ATOMS: atom_id res chain seq x y z
N MET A 1 -19.95 43.00 51.19
CA MET A 1 -20.02 41.56 50.88
C MET A 1 -20.24 41.40 49.38
N LYS A 2 -19.56 40.42 48.77
CA LYS A 2 -19.58 39.98 47.37
C LYS A 2 -18.66 40.71 46.37
N THR A 3 -17.79 39.85 45.85
CA THR A 3 -16.61 39.96 45.01
C THR A 3 -16.94 40.07 43.52
N LYS A 4 -16.06 40.78 42.80
CA LYS A 4 -15.86 40.72 41.34
C LYS A 4 -15.57 39.29 40.88
N LYS A 5 -16.22 38.83 39.81
CA LYS A 5 -15.69 37.87 38.83
C LYS A 5 -16.36 38.09 37.48
N THR A 6 -15.62 38.66 36.53
CA THR A 6 -15.92 38.51 35.10
C THR A 6 -14.60 38.63 34.35
N ARG A 7 -14.07 37.47 33.94
CA ARG A 7 -13.10 37.24 32.87
C ARG A 7 -12.67 35.78 33.02
N VAL A 8 -13.23 34.92 32.16
CA VAL A 8 -12.72 33.65 31.61
C VAL A 8 -13.97 32.91 31.11
N VAL A 9 -14.47 33.24 29.91
CA VAL A 9 -15.43 32.39 29.16
C VAL A 9 -15.15 32.37 27.65
N LEU A 10 -14.25 33.21 27.11
CA LEU A 10 -13.97 33.23 25.66
C LEU A 10 -12.94 32.19 25.17
N SER A 11 -12.50 31.25 26.01
CA SER A 11 -11.47 30.27 25.61
C SER A 11 -11.97 28.82 25.55
N ALA A 12 -13.16 28.50 26.06
CA ALA A 12 -13.69 27.13 26.03
C ALA A 12 -14.47 26.83 24.73
N ILE A 13 -15.12 27.84 24.14
CA ILE A 13 -15.94 27.68 22.92
C ILE A 13 -15.04 27.51 21.68
N SER A 14 -13.88 28.16 21.65
CA SER A 14 -12.95 28.05 20.52
C SER A 14 -12.20 26.71 20.47
N ILE A 15 -12.01 26.04 21.61
CA ILE A 15 -11.34 24.71 21.65
C ILE A 15 -12.33 23.60 21.25
N LEU A 16 -13.62 23.74 21.57
CA LEU A 16 -14.66 22.81 21.12
C LEU A 16 -14.91 22.88 19.61
N LEU A 17 -14.73 24.06 19.00
CA LEU A 17 -14.92 24.25 17.56
C LEU A 17 -13.75 23.69 16.73
N VAL A 18 -12.56 23.58 17.32
CA VAL A 18 -11.38 22.97 16.66
C VAL A 18 -11.35 21.44 16.84
N LEU A 19 -11.92 20.90 17.93
CA LEU A 19 -12.05 19.44 18.12
C LEU A 19 -13.20 18.81 17.31
N GLY A 20 -14.18 19.61 16.85
CA GLY A 20 -15.26 19.12 15.95
C GLY A 20 -14.84 18.91 14.49
N ILE A 21 -13.70 19.46 14.06
CA ILE A 21 -13.25 19.41 12.66
C ILE A 21 -12.28 18.24 12.40
N LEU A 22 -11.75 17.60 13.44
CA LEU A 22 -10.85 16.44 13.31
C LEU A 22 -11.52 15.07 13.54
N ALA A 23 -12.83 15.03 13.78
CA ALA A 23 -13.61 13.79 13.93
C ALA A 23 -14.87 13.73 13.02
N GLY A 24 -14.98 14.62 12.03
CA GLY A 24 -16.09 14.66 11.06
C GLY A 24 -15.88 13.81 9.81
N GLY A 25 -14.99 12.82 9.86
CA GLY A 25 -14.78 11.82 8.81
C GLY A 25 -15.71 10.62 8.99
N THR A 26 -17.02 10.85 9.14
CA THR A 26 -18.03 9.82 8.95
C THR A 26 -19.16 10.44 8.16
N MET A 27 -19.36 9.91 6.95
CA MET A 27 -20.46 10.24 6.05
C MET A 27 -21.77 10.26 6.84
N ALA A 28 -22.25 11.46 7.12
CA ALA A 28 -23.58 11.66 7.69
C ALA A 28 -24.57 11.59 6.52
N TRP A 29 -25.07 10.38 6.27
CA TRP A 29 -26.24 10.13 5.46
C TRP A 29 -27.45 10.66 6.24
N PHE A 30 -27.77 11.94 6.06
CA PHE A 30 -29.05 12.51 6.51
C PHE A 30 -29.98 12.55 5.30
N THR A 31 -30.79 11.51 5.13
CA THR A 31 -32.01 11.57 4.31
C THR A 31 -33.14 12.08 5.20
N ASP A 32 -33.20 13.39 5.42
CA ASP A 32 -34.46 13.99 5.86
C ASP A 32 -35.32 14.18 4.61
N THR A 33 -36.47 13.52 4.60
CA THR A 33 -37.22 13.16 3.39
C THR A 33 -38.49 14.01 3.34
N GLU A 34 -38.57 14.96 2.42
CA GLU A 34 -39.83 15.60 2.04
C GLU A 34 -40.14 15.30 0.57
N ALA A 35 -41.32 14.72 0.32
CA ALA A 35 -41.81 14.43 -1.02
C ALA A 35 -42.26 15.74 -1.69
N VAL A 36 -41.67 16.06 -2.84
CA VAL A 36 -42.11 17.19 -3.68
C VAL A 36 -43.14 16.69 -4.69
N HIS A 37 -44.23 17.44 -4.84
CA HIS A 37 -45.42 17.07 -5.60
C HIS A 37 -45.13 17.04 -7.12
N ALA A 38 -45.36 15.89 -7.77
CA ALA A 38 -45.34 15.76 -9.22
C ALA A 38 -46.53 16.48 -9.87
N GLY A 39 -46.30 17.04 -11.06
CA GLY A 39 -47.36 17.62 -11.89
C GLY A 39 -48.07 16.54 -12.69
N PHE A 40 -49.39 16.60 -12.79
CA PHE A 40 -50.17 15.77 -13.70
C PHE A 40 -50.77 16.65 -14.78
N THR A 41 -50.22 16.57 -16.00
CA THR A 41 -50.73 17.32 -17.15
C THR A 41 -51.17 16.33 -18.22
N ALA A 42 -52.42 16.43 -18.65
CA ALA A 42 -52.96 15.70 -19.81
C ALA A 42 -52.81 14.16 -19.80
N GLY A 43 -52.82 13.51 -18.63
CA GLY A 43 -52.75 12.03 -18.55
C GLY A 43 -51.33 11.47 -18.46
N VAL A 44 -50.32 12.35 -18.49
CA VAL A 44 -48.90 12.00 -18.32
C VAL A 44 -48.46 12.39 -16.92
N LEU A 45 -47.71 11.51 -16.28
CA LEU A 45 -47.09 11.78 -15.00
C LEU A 45 -45.68 12.37 -15.21
N ASP A 46 -45.52 13.66 -14.87
CA ASP A 46 -44.26 14.38 -15.02
C ASP A 46 -43.45 14.36 -13.71
N ILE A 47 -42.23 13.84 -13.77
CA ILE A 47 -41.32 13.68 -12.63
C ILE A 47 -40.06 14.48 -12.88
N HIS A 48 -39.87 15.54 -12.10
CA HIS A 48 -38.76 16.49 -12.21
C HIS A 48 -37.69 16.19 -11.17
N LEU A 49 -36.65 15.46 -11.53
CA LEU A 49 -35.64 15.01 -10.58
C LEU A 49 -34.58 16.09 -10.35
N LYS A 50 -34.32 16.39 -9.08
CA LYS A 50 -33.14 17.14 -8.64
C LYS A 50 -32.11 16.21 -7.98
N PRO A 51 -30.82 16.58 -8.06
CA PRO A 51 -29.73 15.88 -7.38
C PRO A 51 -30.01 15.51 -5.91
N GLY A 52 -30.00 14.21 -5.58
CA GLY A 52 -30.16 13.71 -4.22
C GLY A 52 -31.61 13.65 -3.71
N GLU A 53 -32.59 13.97 -4.56
CA GLU A 53 -34.01 13.90 -4.22
C GLU A 53 -34.62 12.57 -4.66
N LYS A 54 -35.49 12.02 -3.80
CA LYS A 54 -36.39 10.91 -4.15
C LYS A 54 -37.75 11.51 -4.45
N GLN A 55 -38.36 11.12 -5.56
CA GLN A 55 -39.74 11.49 -5.85
C GLN A 55 -40.65 10.27 -5.82
N ALA A 56 -41.80 10.47 -5.22
CA ALA A 56 -42.85 9.47 -5.09
C ALA A 56 -44.13 10.10 -5.62
N THR A 57 -44.81 9.42 -6.54
CA THR A 57 -46.13 9.85 -7.01
C THR A 57 -47.12 8.71 -6.96
N SER A 58 -48.34 9.04 -6.54
CA SER A 58 -49.44 8.08 -6.52
C SER A 58 -49.75 7.57 -7.93
N LEU A 59 -49.90 6.26 -8.04
CA LEU A 59 -50.22 5.53 -9.25
C LEU A 59 -51.39 4.61 -8.92
N GLU A 60 -52.47 4.72 -9.71
CA GLU A 60 -53.69 3.94 -9.50
C GLU A 60 -54.05 3.15 -10.75
N PHE A 61 -54.37 1.87 -10.57
CA PHE A 61 -54.97 1.03 -11.60
C PHE A 61 -56.37 0.61 -11.18
N LYS A 62 -57.34 0.84 -12.05
CA LYS A 62 -58.76 0.60 -11.77
C LYS A 62 -59.43 -0.12 -12.93
N ASN A 63 -60.40 -0.96 -12.57
CA ASN A 63 -61.27 -1.69 -13.49
C ASN A 63 -60.51 -2.47 -14.59
N LEU A 64 -59.40 -3.13 -14.22
CA LEU A 64 -58.63 -3.95 -15.14
C LEU A 64 -59.38 -5.23 -15.51
N ARG A 65 -59.20 -5.68 -16.75
CA ARG A 65 -59.79 -6.93 -17.26
C ARG A 65 -58.71 -8.00 -17.42
N PRO A 66 -58.93 -9.23 -16.90
CA PRO A 66 -58.10 -10.39 -17.24
C PRO A 66 -58.07 -10.59 -18.75
N MET A 67 -56.87 -10.73 -19.33
CA MET A 67 -56.74 -11.00 -20.76
C MET A 67 -55.41 -11.65 -21.11
N GLN A 68 -55.32 -12.20 -22.32
CA GLN A 68 -54.07 -12.69 -22.88
C GLN A 68 -53.06 -11.56 -23.06
N TYR A 69 -51.80 -11.80 -22.70
CA TYR A 69 -50.72 -10.84 -22.81
C TYR A 69 -50.60 -10.22 -24.22
N ASN A 70 -50.74 -11.01 -25.29
CA ASN A 70 -50.65 -10.47 -26.65
C ASN A 70 -51.78 -9.49 -26.97
N ARG A 71 -52.99 -9.70 -26.42
CA ARG A 71 -54.09 -8.74 -26.57
C ARG A 71 -53.79 -7.47 -25.80
N PHE A 72 -53.38 -7.61 -24.53
CA PHE A 72 -52.94 -6.49 -23.71
C PHE A 72 -51.84 -5.66 -24.39
N TYR A 73 -50.80 -6.31 -24.92
CA TYR A 73 -49.72 -5.62 -25.60
C TYR A 73 -50.18 -4.91 -26.89
N ASN A 74 -51.12 -5.48 -27.63
CA ASN A 74 -51.70 -4.81 -28.80
C ASN A 74 -52.49 -3.56 -28.41
N GLU A 75 -53.09 -3.51 -27.22
CA GLU A 75 -53.72 -2.29 -26.69
C GLU A 75 -52.68 -1.19 -26.43
N LEU A 76 -51.38 -1.48 -26.32
CA LEU A 76 -50.35 -0.45 -26.15
C LEU A 76 -49.88 0.16 -27.47
N GLN A 77 -50.04 -0.56 -28.60
CA GLN A 77 -49.51 -0.14 -29.90
C GLN A 77 -50.41 0.90 -30.58
N ASP A 78 -49.80 1.68 -31.47
CA ASP A 78 -50.48 2.75 -32.21
C ASP A 78 -51.74 2.25 -32.97
N ASN A 79 -52.87 2.90 -32.67
CA ASN A 79 -54.19 2.72 -33.30
C ASN A 79 -54.42 3.74 -34.45
N GLY A 80 -53.47 4.62 -34.73
CA GLY A 80 -53.58 5.67 -35.73
C GLY A 80 -54.22 6.96 -35.19
N THR A 81 -54.06 7.26 -33.90
CA THR A 81 -54.51 8.51 -33.26
C THR A 81 -53.31 9.29 -32.71
N GLU A 82 -53.25 10.61 -32.95
CA GLU A 82 -52.14 11.50 -32.52
C GLU A 82 -52.06 11.70 -30.98
N ASP A 83 -53.05 11.22 -30.22
CA ASP A 83 -53.06 11.28 -28.76
C ASP A 83 -52.23 10.14 -28.16
N TRP A 84 -51.35 10.49 -27.23
CA TRP A 84 -50.38 9.58 -26.62
C TRP A 84 -51.03 8.38 -25.95
N VAL A 85 -50.79 7.21 -26.55
CA VAL A 85 -51.06 5.87 -26.00
C VAL A 85 -52.56 5.63 -25.80
N ASN A 86 -53.03 4.39 -25.93
CA ASN A 86 -54.42 4.05 -25.64
C ASN A 86 -54.72 4.15 -24.13
N ASN A 87 -54.61 5.36 -23.56
CA ASN A 87 -55.18 5.68 -22.27
C ASN A 87 -56.70 5.66 -22.45
N VAL A 88 -57.28 4.54 -22.04
CA VAL A 88 -58.70 4.30 -22.24
C VAL A 88 -59.55 5.33 -21.48
N GLU A 89 -59.00 5.98 -20.43
CA GLU A 89 -59.67 7.08 -19.72
C GLU A 89 -59.96 8.30 -20.61
N ASN A 90 -59.26 8.47 -21.74
CA ASN A 90 -59.46 9.57 -22.68
C ASN A 90 -60.20 9.17 -23.98
N GLY A 91 -60.74 7.94 -24.04
CA GLY A 91 -61.55 7.49 -25.18
C GLY A 91 -60.78 7.05 -26.43
N SER A 92 -59.45 6.87 -26.36
CA SER A 92 -58.58 6.51 -27.50
C SER A 92 -58.90 5.15 -28.15
N LEU A 93 -59.60 4.25 -27.44
CA LEU A 93 -60.09 2.97 -27.97
C LEU A 93 -61.53 3.04 -28.50
N GLY A 94 -62.14 4.23 -28.58
CA GLY A 94 -63.55 4.41 -28.90
C GLY A 94 -64.50 3.89 -27.81
N LEU A 95 -63.98 3.62 -26.61
CA LEU A 95 -64.75 3.19 -25.45
C LEU A 95 -65.38 4.40 -24.75
N THR A 96 -66.62 4.22 -24.34
CA THR A 96 -67.39 5.20 -23.57
C THR A 96 -67.62 4.70 -22.15
N GLU A 97 -67.99 5.60 -21.22
CA GLU A 97 -68.35 5.20 -19.85
C GLU A 97 -69.53 4.21 -19.80
N ASP A 98 -70.38 4.20 -20.84
CA ASP A 98 -71.48 3.24 -20.98
C ASP A 98 -70.98 1.81 -21.24
N ASP A 99 -69.82 1.65 -21.88
CA ASP A 99 -69.20 0.35 -22.13
C ASP A 99 -68.56 -0.20 -20.85
N TYR A 100 -67.91 0.68 -20.07
CA TYR A 100 -67.22 0.35 -18.83
C TYR A 100 -67.18 1.55 -17.88
N MET A 101 -67.70 1.39 -16.65
CA MET A 101 -67.69 2.44 -15.63
C MET A 101 -66.96 1.98 -14.35
N PRO A 102 -65.78 2.57 -14.01
CA PRO A 102 -64.98 3.52 -14.79
C PRO A 102 -64.26 2.83 -15.97
N ILE A 103 -63.74 3.60 -16.91
CA ILE A 103 -63.03 3.03 -18.05
C ILE A 103 -61.70 2.37 -17.60
N PRO A 104 -61.33 1.16 -18.08
CA PRO A 104 -60.12 0.47 -17.64
C PRO A 104 -58.83 1.24 -17.93
N SER A 105 -58.02 1.53 -16.92
CA SER A 105 -56.74 2.21 -17.14
C SER A 105 -55.57 1.24 -17.06
N TYR A 106 -55.06 0.78 -18.20
CA TYR A 106 -53.95 -0.18 -18.26
C TYR A 106 -52.56 0.45 -18.29
N PHE A 107 -52.41 1.58 -18.99
CA PHE A 107 -51.12 2.17 -19.32
C PHE A 107 -51.02 3.58 -18.75
N LYS A 108 -49.98 3.84 -17.96
CA LYS A 108 -49.69 5.15 -17.39
C LYS A 108 -48.34 5.63 -17.93
N PRO A 109 -48.30 6.58 -18.88
CA PRO A 109 -47.07 7.18 -19.34
C PRO A 109 -46.45 8.04 -18.23
N VAL A 110 -45.13 7.93 -18.07
CA VAL A 110 -44.34 8.63 -17.07
C VAL A 110 -43.16 9.28 -17.77
N VAL A 111 -43.11 10.61 -17.71
CA VAL A 111 -41.97 11.40 -18.20
C VAL A 111 -41.08 11.72 -17.02
N ILE A 112 -39.81 11.36 -17.12
CA ILE A 112 -38.80 11.63 -16.11
C ILE A 112 -37.78 12.59 -16.70
N GLN A 113 -37.68 13.77 -16.10
CA GLN A 113 -36.74 14.82 -16.51
C GLN A 113 -35.66 15.01 -15.45
N ASN A 114 -34.40 15.07 -15.90
CA ASN A 114 -33.27 15.41 -15.04
C ASN A 114 -33.02 16.92 -15.08
N ASP A 115 -33.55 17.66 -14.10
CA ASP A 115 -33.33 19.10 -13.94
C ASP A 115 -31.96 19.44 -13.32
N GLY A 116 -31.17 18.41 -12.98
CA GLY A 116 -29.83 18.54 -12.45
C GLY A 116 -28.77 18.89 -13.50
N THR A 117 -27.56 19.21 -13.02
CA THR A 117 -26.41 19.56 -13.86
C THR A 117 -25.50 18.38 -14.21
N LEU A 118 -25.78 17.18 -13.69
CA LEU A 118 -25.00 15.96 -13.91
C LEU A 118 -25.92 14.80 -14.32
N PRO A 119 -25.41 13.81 -15.07
CA PRO A 119 -26.14 12.58 -15.35
C PRO A 119 -26.58 11.86 -14.06
N VAL A 120 -27.70 11.15 -14.12
CA VAL A 120 -28.25 10.39 -12.99
C VAL A 120 -28.53 8.93 -13.38
N ASP A 121 -28.30 8.04 -12.43
CA ASP A 121 -28.71 6.63 -12.48
C ASP A 121 -30.13 6.52 -11.90
N LEU A 122 -31.08 6.10 -12.75
CA LEU A 122 -32.48 5.95 -12.37
C LEU A 122 -32.74 4.59 -11.72
N HIS A 123 -33.62 4.60 -10.73
CA HIS A 123 -34.20 3.39 -10.15
C HIS A 123 -35.70 3.60 -10.00
N LEU A 124 -36.48 2.76 -10.67
CA LEU A 124 -37.93 2.77 -10.62
C LEU A 124 -38.43 1.57 -9.79
N SER A 125 -39.26 1.83 -8.79
CA SER A 125 -39.92 0.78 -7.99
C SER A 125 -41.32 1.22 -7.56
N MET A 126 -42.10 0.28 -7.03
CA MET A 126 -43.42 0.57 -6.46
C MET A 126 -43.40 0.40 -4.94
N ALA A 127 -43.99 1.35 -4.23
CA ALA A 127 -44.40 1.19 -2.85
C ALA A 127 -45.92 1.01 -2.78
N LEU A 128 -46.40 -0.04 -2.11
CA LEU A 128 -47.82 -0.22 -1.86
C LEU A 128 -48.32 0.87 -0.91
N GLN A 129 -49.52 1.40 -1.17
CA GLN A 129 -50.09 2.47 -0.37
C GLN A 129 -51.46 2.07 0.14
N GLU A 130 -51.66 2.19 1.45
CA GLU A 130 -53.00 2.23 2.04
C GLU A 130 -53.59 3.61 1.77
N THR A 131 -54.71 3.69 1.03
CA THR A 131 -55.38 4.96 0.72
C THR A 131 -56.46 5.25 1.76
N PRO A 132 -56.28 6.29 2.61
CA PRO A 132 -57.28 6.64 3.63
C PRO A 132 -58.58 7.19 3.03
N ASP A 133 -58.49 7.85 1.87
CA ASP A 133 -59.59 8.54 1.18
C ASP A 133 -60.08 7.79 -0.08
N CYS A 134 -60.11 6.45 -0.03
CA CYS A 134 -60.66 5.68 -1.14
C CYS A 134 -62.20 5.64 -1.10
N PRO A 135 -62.91 5.94 -2.21
CA PRO A 135 -64.39 6.02 -2.23
C PRO A 135 -65.10 4.66 -2.11
N GLY A 136 -64.39 3.59 -1.77
CA GLY A 136 -64.85 2.20 -1.75
C GLY A 136 -64.65 1.48 -3.09
N GLU A 137 -64.40 0.18 -3.02
CA GLU A 137 -64.37 -0.75 -4.16
C GLU A 137 -65.78 -1.23 -4.50
N GLU A 138 -66.02 -1.60 -5.75
CA GLU A 138 -67.30 -2.16 -6.16
C GLU A 138 -67.52 -3.54 -5.54
N ASP A 139 -68.73 -3.75 -4.99
CA ASP A 139 -69.16 -5.04 -4.45
C ASP A 139 -69.57 -5.97 -5.60
N ILE A 140 -68.55 -6.70 -6.08
CA ILE A 140 -68.65 -7.60 -7.22
C ILE A 140 -68.64 -9.04 -6.72
N SER A 141 -69.64 -9.81 -7.16
CA SER A 141 -69.72 -11.25 -6.95
C SER A 141 -69.75 -11.97 -8.29
N LEU A 142 -69.21 -13.18 -8.32
CA LEU A 142 -69.32 -14.06 -9.48
C LEU A 142 -70.45 -15.05 -9.30
N SER A 143 -71.15 -15.35 -10.37
CA SER A 143 -71.97 -16.55 -10.44
C SER A 143 -71.11 -17.81 -10.37
N ASN A 144 -71.73 -18.95 -10.05
CA ASN A 144 -71.07 -20.24 -9.92
C ASN A 144 -70.29 -20.69 -11.18
N ASP A 145 -70.57 -20.09 -12.34
CA ASP A 145 -69.85 -20.34 -13.60
C ASP A 145 -68.51 -19.58 -13.72
N HIS A 146 -68.18 -18.72 -12.75
CA HIS A 146 -66.99 -17.87 -12.71
C HIS A 146 -66.85 -16.93 -13.93
N LYS A 147 -67.96 -16.70 -14.65
CA LYS A 147 -67.98 -15.92 -15.89
C LYS A 147 -68.90 -14.72 -15.82
N THR A 148 -70.04 -14.83 -15.14
CA THR A 148 -70.97 -13.70 -15.04
C THR A 148 -70.65 -12.87 -13.79
N VAL A 149 -70.40 -11.58 -14.01
CA VAL A 149 -70.10 -10.59 -12.98
C VAL A 149 -71.40 -9.94 -12.53
N ASN A 150 -71.77 -10.11 -11.26
CA ASN A 150 -72.89 -9.42 -10.65
C ASN A 150 -72.37 -8.19 -9.90
N TRP A 151 -72.84 -7.02 -10.29
CA TRP A 151 -72.46 -5.74 -9.70
C TRP A 151 -73.60 -5.18 -8.85
N ASN A 152 -73.32 -4.95 -7.56
CA ASN A 152 -74.20 -4.19 -6.70
C ASN A 152 -73.82 -2.70 -6.71
N LYS A 153 -74.49 -1.91 -7.55
CA LYS A 153 -74.23 -0.47 -7.74
C LYS A 153 -74.51 0.38 -6.48
N ASP A 154 -75.27 -0.15 -5.53
CA ASP A 154 -75.70 0.56 -4.33
C ASP A 154 -74.80 0.28 -3.10
N ASN A 155 -73.88 -0.70 -3.20
CA ASN A 155 -73.03 -1.12 -2.10
C ASN A 155 -71.55 -1.06 -2.47
N LYS A 156 -70.77 -0.27 -1.73
CA LYS A 156 -69.31 -0.20 -1.88
C LYS A 156 -68.64 -0.89 -0.70
N VAL A 157 -67.62 -1.69 -0.98
CA VAL A 157 -66.79 -2.34 0.06
C VAL A 157 -65.55 -1.49 0.36
N PRO A 158 -64.95 -1.59 1.56
CA PRO A 158 -63.71 -0.89 1.85
C PRO A 158 -62.62 -1.24 0.84
N CYS A 159 -61.87 -0.24 0.38
CA CYS A 159 -60.73 -0.46 -0.48
C CYS A 159 -59.63 -1.19 0.30
N SER A 160 -59.17 -2.32 -0.23
CA SER A 160 -58.17 -3.17 0.42
C SER A 160 -57.09 -3.59 -0.56
N ASN A 161 -56.79 -2.73 -1.55
CA ASN A 161 -55.76 -2.95 -2.57
C ASN A 161 -55.84 -4.35 -3.20
N ARG A 162 -57.06 -4.85 -3.47
CA ARG A 162 -57.30 -6.29 -3.75
C ARG A 162 -56.68 -6.82 -5.04
N LEU A 163 -56.08 -5.95 -5.82
CA LEU A 163 -55.28 -6.31 -6.99
C LEU A 163 -53.82 -6.63 -6.64
N GLU A 164 -53.33 -6.32 -5.45
CA GLU A 164 -51.92 -6.43 -5.08
C GLU A 164 -51.35 -7.83 -5.27
N ASP A 165 -52.12 -8.88 -4.99
CA ASP A 165 -51.66 -10.28 -5.07
C ASP A 165 -51.74 -10.89 -6.48
N VAL A 166 -52.30 -10.16 -7.46
CA VAL A 166 -52.56 -10.72 -8.81
C VAL A 166 -52.14 -9.82 -9.96
N LEU A 167 -51.97 -8.52 -9.71
CA LEU A 167 -51.60 -7.54 -10.73
C LEU A 167 -50.11 -7.63 -11.05
N LYS A 168 -49.75 -7.69 -12.33
CA LYS A 168 -48.36 -7.48 -12.76
C LYS A 168 -48.18 -6.02 -13.19
N ILE A 169 -47.10 -5.38 -12.77
CA ILE A 169 -46.77 -3.99 -13.12
C ILE A 169 -45.53 -3.99 -14.00
N TYR A 170 -45.72 -3.88 -15.30
CA TYR A 170 -44.63 -3.90 -16.28
C TYR A 170 -44.12 -2.51 -16.63
N VAL A 171 -42.85 -2.45 -16.99
CA VAL A 171 -42.20 -1.26 -17.54
C VAL A 171 -42.00 -1.45 -19.04
N TYR A 172 -42.42 -0.46 -19.82
CA TYR A 172 -42.16 -0.39 -21.25
C TYR A 172 -41.25 0.80 -21.56
N ARG A 173 -40.30 0.58 -22.45
CA ARG A 173 -39.41 1.61 -23.01
C ARG A 173 -39.66 1.76 -24.51
N LEU A 174 -39.43 2.95 -25.03
CA LEU A 174 -39.52 3.21 -26.46
C LEU A 174 -38.22 2.76 -27.15
N ASN A 175 -38.34 1.89 -28.16
CA ASN A 175 -37.23 1.45 -29.01
C ASN A 175 -37.60 1.70 -30.48
N GLY A 176 -37.00 2.72 -31.09
CA GLY A 176 -37.48 3.26 -32.36
C GLY A 176 -38.91 3.80 -32.21
N ASP A 177 -39.85 3.26 -32.99
CA ASP A 177 -41.26 3.64 -32.97
C ASP A 177 -42.14 2.67 -32.17
N ARG A 178 -41.56 1.75 -31.39
CA ARG A 178 -42.30 0.68 -30.70
C ARG A 178 -42.02 0.64 -29.20
N TRP A 179 -43.08 0.46 -28.43
CA TRP A 179 -42.97 0.14 -27.01
C TRP A 179 -42.55 -1.31 -26.82
N GLU A 180 -41.44 -1.53 -26.13
CA GLU A 180 -40.92 -2.85 -25.78
C GLU A 180 -40.95 -3.03 -24.27
N ARG A 181 -41.43 -4.21 -23.82
CA ARG A 181 -41.42 -4.57 -22.41
C ARG A 181 -39.98 -4.78 -21.96
N VAL A 182 -39.63 -4.23 -20.79
CA VAL A 182 -38.39 -4.58 -20.10
C VAL A 182 -38.53 -5.99 -19.55
N GLU A 183 -37.69 -6.90 -20.03
CA GLU A 183 -37.70 -8.29 -19.60
C GLU A 183 -37.30 -8.44 -18.13
N GLN A 184 -37.83 -9.47 -17.47
CA GLN A 184 -37.53 -9.82 -16.07
C GLN A 184 -37.85 -8.74 -15.03
N VAL A 185 -38.67 -7.74 -15.38
CA VAL A 185 -39.10 -6.67 -14.48
C VAL A 185 -40.61 -6.71 -14.27
N ASN A 186 -41.01 -6.85 -13.01
CA ASN A 186 -42.38 -6.64 -12.54
C ASN A 186 -42.33 -5.81 -11.25
N LEU A 187 -42.67 -4.53 -11.34
CA LEU A 187 -42.56 -3.60 -10.22
C LEU A 187 -43.51 -3.91 -9.05
N ASN A 188 -44.49 -4.80 -9.20
CA ASN A 188 -45.30 -5.25 -8.07
C ASN A 188 -44.55 -6.32 -7.27
N PRO A 189 -44.08 -6.03 -6.04
CA PRO A 189 -43.32 -6.99 -5.25
C PRO A 189 -44.10 -8.27 -4.89
N ASN A 190 -45.43 -8.23 -4.85
CA ASN A 190 -46.26 -9.38 -4.47
C ASN A 190 -46.43 -10.40 -5.60
N THR A 191 -46.23 -9.99 -6.85
CA THR A 191 -46.41 -10.85 -8.05
C THR A 191 -45.13 -10.97 -8.89
N ALA A 192 -44.01 -10.43 -8.39
CA ALA A 192 -42.74 -10.46 -9.09
C ALA A 192 -42.22 -11.90 -9.26
N GLU A 193 -42.45 -12.80 -8.29
CA GLU A 193 -42.01 -14.20 -8.33
C GLU A 193 -40.55 -14.37 -8.82
N ASP A 194 -40.36 -14.77 -10.10
CA ASP A 194 -39.07 -14.97 -10.77
C ASP A 194 -38.48 -13.69 -11.42
N GLU A 195 -39.20 -12.57 -11.36
CA GLU A 195 -38.84 -11.24 -11.86
C GLU A 195 -38.36 -10.32 -10.72
N VAL A 196 -37.71 -9.20 -11.06
CA VAL A 196 -37.31 -8.19 -10.07
C VAL A 196 -38.33 -7.05 -9.97
N SER A 197 -38.59 -6.58 -8.75
CA SER A 197 -39.50 -5.46 -8.45
C SER A 197 -38.86 -4.07 -8.47
N LEU A 198 -37.68 -4.00 -9.08
CA LEU A 198 -36.89 -2.79 -9.24
C LEU A 198 -36.37 -2.77 -10.67
N TYR A 199 -36.58 -1.66 -11.36
CA TYR A 199 -35.99 -1.43 -12.66
C TYR A 199 -34.82 -0.44 -12.58
N HIS A 200 -33.68 -0.84 -13.11
CA HIS A 200 -32.49 -0.02 -13.28
C HIS A 200 -32.15 0.05 -14.77
N PRO A 201 -32.38 1.20 -15.46
CA PRO A 201 -31.99 1.38 -16.84
C PRO A 201 -30.47 1.30 -17.02
N GLU A 202 -30.00 0.61 -18.06
CA GLU A 202 -28.57 0.47 -18.38
C GLU A 202 -27.93 1.81 -18.78
N THR A 203 -28.72 2.72 -19.37
CA THR A 203 -28.26 4.03 -19.82
C THR A 203 -28.61 5.11 -18.82
N ARG A 204 -27.62 5.93 -18.45
CA ARG A 204 -27.81 7.09 -17.57
C ARG A 204 -28.66 8.16 -18.24
N LEU A 205 -29.48 8.86 -17.45
CA LEU A 205 -30.22 10.03 -17.92
C LEU A 205 -29.32 11.26 -17.82
N GLY A 206 -28.94 11.83 -18.98
CA GLY A 206 -28.09 13.03 -19.05
C GLY A 206 -28.70 14.26 -18.38
N ALA A 207 -27.87 15.25 -18.05
CA ALA A 207 -28.32 16.52 -17.49
C ALA A 207 -29.24 17.28 -18.48
N GLY A 208 -30.40 17.76 -18.01
CA GLY A 208 -31.39 18.44 -18.84
C GLY A 208 -32.12 17.54 -19.84
N MET A 209 -31.87 16.22 -19.82
CA MET A 209 -32.53 15.26 -20.69
C MET A 209 -33.78 14.69 -20.01
N GLU A 210 -34.70 14.20 -20.83
CA GLU A 210 -35.89 13.48 -20.39
C GLU A 210 -35.93 12.07 -21.00
N VAL A 211 -36.64 11.18 -20.31
CA VAL A 211 -36.97 9.83 -20.80
C VAL A 211 -38.42 9.53 -20.47
N THR A 212 -39.11 8.85 -21.39
CA THR A 212 -40.49 8.42 -21.19
C THR A 212 -40.55 6.91 -21.03
N TYR A 213 -41.23 6.47 -19.97
CA TYR A 213 -41.60 5.07 -19.75
C TYR A 213 -43.13 4.93 -19.75
N VAL A 214 -43.62 3.73 -20.04
CA VAL A 214 -45.02 3.38 -19.76
C VAL A 214 -45.06 2.33 -18.65
N ILE A 215 -45.73 2.68 -17.56
CA ILE A 215 -45.98 1.77 -16.44
C ILE A 215 -47.35 1.12 -16.66
N ALA A 216 -47.37 -0.20 -16.78
CA ALA A 216 -48.53 -0.92 -17.29
C ALA A 216 -49.04 -1.95 -16.28
N GLY A 217 -50.31 -1.84 -15.89
CA GLY A 217 -51.00 -2.80 -15.04
C GLY A 217 -51.61 -3.93 -15.88
N TYR A 218 -50.98 -5.10 -15.85
CA TYR A 218 -51.43 -6.29 -16.56
C TYR A 218 -52.08 -7.28 -15.59
N LEU A 219 -53.34 -7.62 -15.89
CA LEU A 219 -54.09 -8.64 -15.17
C LEU A 219 -54.10 -9.94 -16.00
N PRO A 220 -53.39 -11.00 -15.58
CA PRO A 220 -53.24 -12.23 -16.36
C PRO A 220 -54.56 -12.96 -16.68
N GLU A 221 -54.62 -13.72 -17.78
CA GLU A 221 -55.85 -14.42 -18.21
C GLU A 221 -56.34 -15.52 -17.25
N ASP A 222 -55.43 -16.08 -16.45
CA ASP A 222 -55.68 -17.14 -15.50
C ASP A 222 -56.22 -16.62 -14.17
N VAL A 223 -56.26 -15.29 -13.97
CA VAL A 223 -56.94 -14.69 -12.83
C VAL A 223 -58.44 -14.63 -13.07
N ASP A 224 -59.20 -14.96 -12.03
CA ASP A 224 -60.66 -15.00 -12.09
C ASP A 224 -61.28 -13.60 -12.28
N ASN A 225 -62.47 -13.52 -12.88
CA ASN A 225 -63.17 -12.26 -13.17
C ASN A 225 -63.58 -11.47 -11.92
N ARG A 226 -63.42 -12.04 -10.72
CA ARG A 226 -63.67 -11.39 -9.42
C ARG A 226 -62.80 -10.17 -9.14
N TYR A 227 -61.69 -10.05 -9.87
CA TYR A 227 -60.76 -8.94 -9.79
C TYR A 227 -61.14 -7.75 -10.70
N GLN A 228 -62.13 -7.93 -11.58
CA GLN A 228 -62.74 -6.81 -12.30
C GLN A 228 -63.38 -5.85 -11.29
N GLY A 229 -63.29 -4.54 -11.53
CA GLY A 229 -63.77 -3.48 -10.61
C GLY A 229 -63.02 -3.38 -9.26
N LYS A 230 -61.90 -4.10 -9.08
CA LYS A 230 -60.98 -3.91 -7.94
C LYS A 230 -59.92 -2.86 -8.27
N HIS A 231 -59.32 -2.29 -7.23
CA HIS A 231 -58.34 -1.22 -7.36
C HIS A 231 -56.96 -1.68 -6.88
N PHE A 232 -55.94 -1.10 -7.52
CA PHE A 232 -54.58 -1.09 -7.04
C PHE A 232 -54.19 0.35 -6.72
N HIS A 233 -53.63 0.57 -5.53
CA HIS A 233 -53.06 1.84 -5.11
C HIS A 233 -51.60 1.65 -4.72
N GLY A 234 -50.72 2.39 -5.36
CA GLY A 234 -49.31 2.43 -5.01
C GLY A 234 -48.71 3.79 -5.29
N SER A 235 -47.46 3.97 -4.90
CA SER A 235 -46.63 5.09 -5.28
C SER A 235 -45.50 4.59 -6.16
N LEU A 236 -45.38 5.15 -7.37
CA LEU A 236 -44.19 4.99 -8.19
C LEU A 236 -43.07 5.79 -7.54
N LEU A 237 -42.04 5.09 -7.10
CA LEU A 237 -40.83 5.65 -6.55
C LEU A 237 -39.80 5.78 -7.68
N VAL A 238 -39.34 7.00 -7.90
CA VAL A 238 -38.24 7.30 -8.81
C VAL A 238 -37.09 7.85 -7.99
N ASN A 239 -36.01 7.07 -7.90
CA ASN A 239 -34.78 7.50 -7.27
C ASN A 239 -33.77 7.87 -8.36
N ALA A 240 -33.27 9.11 -8.33
CA ALA A 240 -32.10 9.53 -9.10
C ALA A 240 -30.87 9.48 -8.19
N LEU A 241 -29.95 8.57 -8.49
CA LEU A 241 -28.63 8.57 -7.86
C LEU A 241 -27.68 9.34 -8.76
N GLN A 242 -27.12 10.43 -8.24
CA GLN A 242 -25.95 11.03 -8.87
C GLN A 242 -24.75 10.15 -8.57
N THR A 243 -24.12 9.67 -9.63
CA THR A 243 -22.80 9.08 -9.52
C THR A 243 -21.79 10.21 -9.68
N ASP A 244 -20.96 10.41 -8.66
CA ASP A 244 -19.64 11.01 -8.91
C ASP A 244 -19.08 10.24 -10.10
N GLN A 245 -18.78 10.96 -11.20
CA GLN A 245 -18.26 10.35 -12.41
C GLN A 245 -17.18 9.33 -11.99
N ASN A 246 -17.34 8.07 -12.43
CA ASN A 246 -16.53 6.89 -12.10
C ASN A 246 -17.18 5.90 -11.10
N THR A 247 -18.36 5.33 -11.39
CA THR A 247 -18.89 4.18 -10.63
C THR A 247 -18.71 2.82 -11.30
N GLU A 248 -18.47 2.75 -12.61
CA GLU A 248 -18.10 1.50 -13.27
C GLU A 248 -16.74 1.03 -12.75
N LEU A 249 -16.72 -0.20 -12.24
CA LEU A 249 -15.51 -0.87 -11.77
C LEU A 249 -14.91 -1.60 -12.97
N HIS A 250 -13.75 -1.15 -13.39
CA HIS A 250 -12.96 -1.80 -14.43
C HIS A 250 -12.07 -2.87 -13.80
N THR A 251 -11.98 -4.01 -14.46
CA THR A 251 -11.21 -5.17 -14.01
C THR A 251 -9.73 -5.03 -14.34
N ILE A 252 -8.90 -5.50 -13.42
CA ILE A 252 -7.45 -5.51 -13.56
C ILE A 252 -7.02 -6.97 -13.68
N HIS A 253 -6.66 -7.38 -14.89
CA HIS A 253 -6.04 -8.66 -15.14
C HIS A 253 -4.54 -8.59 -14.88
N THR A 254 -3.96 -9.64 -14.34
CA THR A 254 -2.53 -9.70 -14.06
C THR A 254 -1.92 -10.95 -14.66
N ASN A 255 -0.84 -10.77 -15.38
CA ASN A 255 -0.03 -11.84 -15.96
C ASN A 255 1.45 -11.59 -15.65
N HIS A 256 2.22 -12.64 -15.41
CA HIS A 256 3.66 -12.50 -15.19
C HIS A 256 4.44 -13.64 -15.82
N SER A 257 5.67 -13.33 -16.22
CA SER A 257 6.64 -14.27 -16.77
C SER A 257 7.94 -14.25 -15.97
N GLY A 258 8.54 -15.42 -15.76
CA GLY A 258 9.77 -15.59 -14.96
C GLY A 258 9.52 -15.98 -13.50
N SER A 259 10.56 -15.89 -12.66
CA SER A 259 10.55 -16.31 -11.25
C SER A 259 10.38 -15.10 -10.31
N GLY A 260 9.13 -14.72 -10.04
CA GLY A 260 8.77 -13.65 -9.10
C GLY A 260 7.27 -13.68 -8.80
N SER A 261 6.78 -12.73 -8.01
CA SER A 261 5.34 -12.58 -7.74
C SER A 261 4.86 -11.15 -7.99
N ILE A 262 3.58 -11.04 -8.34
CA ILE A 262 2.86 -9.78 -8.50
C ILE A 262 1.80 -9.64 -7.41
N THR A 263 1.63 -8.44 -6.90
CA THR A 263 0.49 -8.07 -6.06
C THR A 263 -0.04 -6.72 -6.52
N VAL A 264 -1.34 -6.64 -6.69
CA VAL A 264 -2.05 -5.38 -6.93
C VAL A 264 -2.88 -5.05 -5.70
N ASN A 265 -2.96 -3.77 -5.34
CA ASN A 265 -3.77 -3.34 -4.19
C ASN A 265 -5.28 -3.54 -4.42
N LYS A 266 -5.71 -3.64 -5.69
CA LYS A 266 -7.09 -3.81 -6.13
C LYS A 266 -7.14 -4.69 -7.38
N THR A 267 -8.13 -5.57 -7.48
CA THR A 267 -8.41 -6.39 -8.69
C THR A 267 -9.49 -5.77 -9.57
N GLN A 268 -10.23 -4.79 -9.05
CA GLN A 268 -11.16 -3.95 -9.77
C GLN A 268 -11.11 -2.53 -9.20
N ALA A 269 -11.24 -1.52 -10.04
CA ALA A 269 -11.20 -0.15 -9.60
C ALA A 269 -11.96 0.77 -10.56
N LYS A 270 -12.43 1.88 -10.01
CA LYS A 270 -13.09 2.93 -10.79
C LYS A 270 -12.04 3.73 -11.55
N ALA A 271 -12.41 4.29 -12.71
CA ALA A 271 -11.56 5.22 -13.45
C ALA A 271 -11.00 6.31 -12.51
N GLY A 272 -9.77 6.77 -12.75
CA GLY A 272 -9.07 7.76 -11.93
C GLY A 272 -8.62 7.27 -10.54
N GLN A 273 -9.04 6.08 -10.07
CA GLN A 273 -8.51 5.54 -8.82
C GLN A 273 -7.07 5.09 -8.99
N LYS A 274 -6.25 5.38 -7.99
CA LYS A 274 -4.86 4.94 -7.96
C LYS A 274 -4.75 3.43 -7.73
N ILE A 275 -4.07 2.76 -8.65
CA ILE A 275 -3.69 1.36 -8.58
C ILE A 275 -2.22 1.30 -8.25
N GLU A 276 -1.86 0.47 -7.27
CA GLU A 276 -0.48 0.21 -6.88
C GLU A 276 -0.14 -1.23 -7.24
N VAL A 277 0.90 -1.38 -8.05
CA VAL A 277 1.43 -2.65 -8.52
C VAL A 277 2.76 -2.89 -7.82
N THR A 278 2.85 -3.98 -7.07
CA THR A 278 4.07 -4.42 -6.41
C THR A 278 4.58 -5.70 -7.08
N ALA A 279 5.73 -5.61 -7.72
CA ALA A 279 6.49 -6.76 -8.18
C ALA A 279 7.55 -7.16 -7.13
N LYS A 280 7.61 -8.45 -6.78
CA LYS A 280 8.62 -9.03 -5.91
C LYS A 280 9.40 -10.10 -6.67
N PRO A 281 10.60 -9.78 -7.20
CA PRO A 281 11.47 -10.78 -7.82
C PRO A 281 11.85 -11.87 -6.81
N GLN A 282 11.93 -13.13 -7.25
CA GLN A 282 12.50 -14.20 -6.44
C GLN A 282 14.04 -14.02 -6.36
N ALA A 283 14.67 -14.59 -5.31
CA ALA A 283 16.11 -14.54 -5.13
C ALA A 283 16.87 -14.93 -6.43
N GLY A 284 17.77 -14.05 -6.88
CA GLY A 284 18.53 -14.22 -8.13
C GLY A 284 17.80 -13.76 -9.40
N SER A 285 16.68 -13.05 -9.28
CA SER A 285 15.97 -12.36 -10.37
C SER A 285 15.80 -10.88 -10.07
N LYS A 286 15.70 -10.04 -11.10
CA LYS A 286 15.36 -8.62 -10.99
C LYS A 286 14.16 -8.28 -11.87
N LEU A 287 13.46 -7.21 -11.52
CA LEU A 287 12.37 -6.69 -12.34
C LEU A 287 12.95 -6.16 -13.66
N GLU A 288 12.43 -6.63 -14.78
CA GLU A 288 12.79 -6.14 -16.11
C GLU A 288 11.80 -5.07 -16.57
N SER A 289 10.50 -5.35 -16.48
CA SER A 289 9.47 -4.36 -16.81
C SER A 289 8.09 -4.68 -16.22
N ILE A 290 7.28 -3.63 -16.09
CA ILE A 290 5.84 -3.65 -15.82
C ILE A 290 5.18 -2.90 -16.99
N LEU A 291 4.24 -3.56 -17.68
CA LEU A 291 3.44 -2.99 -18.75
C LEU A 291 1.97 -3.03 -18.36
N VAL A 292 1.23 -1.95 -18.62
CA VAL A 292 -0.24 -1.92 -18.50
C VAL A 292 -0.80 -1.69 -19.89
N THR A 293 -1.66 -2.60 -20.34
CA THR A 293 -2.24 -2.60 -21.69
C THR A 293 -3.76 -2.54 -21.66
N ASP A 294 -4.36 -2.02 -22.73
CA ASP A 294 -5.80 -2.16 -23.01
C ASP A 294 -6.14 -3.53 -23.61
N GLU A 295 -7.42 -3.77 -23.88
CA GLU A 295 -7.93 -5.00 -24.51
C GLU A 295 -7.34 -5.27 -25.91
N SER A 296 -6.86 -4.23 -26.61
CA SER A 296 -6.24 -4.36 -27.93
C SER A 296 -4.73 -4.72 -27.84
N GLY A 297 -4.18 -4.74 -26.63
CA GLY A 297 -2.75 -4.97 -26.37
C GLY A 297 -1.90 -3.71 -26.51
N GLN A 298 -2.50 -2.52 -26.61
CA GLN A 298 -1.76 -1.26 -26.66
C GLN A 298 -1.19 -0.91 -25.29
N VAL A 299 0.11 -0.60 -25.21
CA VAL A 299 0.77 -0.19 -23.95
C VAL A 299 0.36 1.23 -23.58
N ILE A 300 -0.27 1.38 -22.42
CA ILE A 300 -0.72 2.65 -21.85
C ILE A 300 0.34 3.17 -20.86
N TYR A 301 0.83 2.28 -20.01
CA TYR A 301 1.85 2.60 -19.01
C TYR A 301 3.00 1.61 -19.06
N LYS A 302 4.21 2.12 -18.80
CA LYS A 302 5.44 1.32 -18.71
C LYS A 302 6.29 1.77 -17.54
N SER A 303 6.76 0.82 -16.75
CA SER A 303 7.67 1.04 -15.62
C SER A 303 8.75 -0.04 -15.55
N MET A 304 9.86 0.27 -14.90
CA MET A 304 10.93 -0.68 -14.55
C MET A 304 11.21 -0.69 -13.03
N THR A 305 10.36 -0.02 -12.24
CA THR A 305 10.51 0.13 -10.80
C THR A 305 9.26 -0.36 -10.08
N SER A 306 9.42 -0.83 -8.85
CA SER A 306 8.35 -1.34 -7.98
C SER A 306 8.51 -0.75 -6.56
N PRO A 307 7.45 -0.29 -5.90
CA PRO A 307 6.07 -0.26 -6.39
C PRO A 307 5.86 0.76 -7.52
N PHE A 308 4.91 0.47 -8.41
CA PHE A 308 4.50 1.35 -9.51
C PHE A 308 3.03 1.74 -9.34
N CYS A 309 2.72 3.02 -9.49
CA CYS A 309 1.34 3.52 -9.38
C CYS A 309 0.88 4.14 -10.70
N PHE A 310 -0.36 3.83 -11.08
CA PHE A 310 -1.04 4.48 -12.19
C PHE A 310 -2.49 4.79 -11.82
N GLU A 311 -3.13 5.69 -12.58
CA GLU A 311 -4.56 5.96 -12.44
C GLU A 311 -5.33 5.04 -13.38
N MET A 312 -6.32 4.35 -12.83
CA MET A 312 -7.15 3.40 -13.58
C MET A 312 -7.79 4.12 -14.76
N PRO A 313 -7.59 3.66 -16.01
CA PRO A 313 -8.32 4.20 -17.15
C PRO A 313 -9.79 3.79 -17.10
N ASP A 314 -10.60 4.36 -18.00
CA ASP A 314 -12.05 4.08 -18.07
C ASP A 314 -12.36 2.82 -18.90
N PHE A 315 -11.57 1.76 -18.70
CA PHE A 315 -11.73 0.45 -19.32
C PHE A 315 -10.84 -0.59 -18.60
N ASP A 316 -11.12 -1.88 -18.84
CA ASP A 316 -10.36 -3.01 -18.28
C ASP A 316 -8.90 -3.01 -18.75
N VAL A 317 -7.98 -3.36 -17.84
CA VAL A 317 -6.54 -3.38 -18.15
C VAL A 317 -5.90 -4.73 -17.87
N GLU A 318 -4.88 -5.08 -18.66
CA GLU A 318 -3.98 -6.19 -18.37
C GLU A 318 -2.61 -5.66 -17.92
N ILE A 319 -2.14 -6.14 -16.77
CA ILE A 319 -0.82 -5.84 -16.24
C ILE A 319 0.09 -7.03 -16.52
N GLN A 320 1.12 -6.80 -17.33
CA GLN A 320 2.13 -7.80 -17.68
C GLN A 320 3.45 -7.45 -16.99
N ILE A 321 3.98 -8.39 -16.20
CA ILE A 321 5.27 -8.23 -15.54
C ILE A 321 6.29 -9.24 -16.07
N SER A 322 7.49 -8.76 -16.37
CA SER A 322 8.63 -9.59 -16.76
C SER A 322 9.73 -9.50 -15.72
N PHE A 323 10.17 -10.66 -15.25
CA PHE A 323 11.38 -10.80 -14.46
C PHE A 323 12.49 -11.39 -15.32
N THR A 324 13.68 -10.81 -15.21
CA THR A 324 14.88 -11.37 -15.80
C THR A 324 15.79 -11.92 -14.71
N LYS A 325 16.62 -12.90 -15.06
CA LYS A 325 17.63 -13.41 -14.13
C LYS A 325 18.54 -12.25 -13.74
N ASP A 326 18.77 -12.09 -12.44
CA ASP A 326 19.66 -11.06 -11.97
C ASP A 326 21.09 -11.49 -12.25
N THR A 327 21.60 -11.05 -13.40
CA THR A 327 22.99 -11.29 -13.82
C THR A 327 23.95 -10.28 -13.20
N THR A 328 23.52 -9.43 -12.25
CA THR A 328 24.47 -8.93 -11.25
C THR A 328 24.84 -10.11 -10.36
N GLU A 329 25.74 -10.95 -10.87
CA GLU A 329 26.63 -11.68 -9.98
C GLU A 329 27.21 -10.62 -9.05
N ALA A 330 26.87 -10.68 -7.76
CA ALA A 330 27.60 -9.96 -6.74
C ALA A 330 29.06 -10.32 -6.95
N ILE A 331 29.82 -9.39 -7.52
CA ILE A 331 31.19 -9.62 -7.97
C ILE A 331 31.94 -10.03 -6.70
N ALA A 332 32.40 -11.28 -6.69
CA ALA A 332 33.21 -11.76 -5.60
C ALA A 332 34.59 -11.11 -5.77
N HIS A 333 34.87 -10.13 -4.91
CA HIS A 333 36.14 -9.43 -4.85
C HIS A 333 37.23 -10.38 -4.34
N GLN A 334 38.43 -10.24 -4.90
CA GLN A 334 39.59 -11.06 -4.59
C GLN A 334 40.20 -10.63 -3.26
N ILE A 335 40.73 -11.61 -2.53
CA ILE A 335 41.51 -11.38 -1.31
C ILE A 335 42.96 -11.77 -1.64
N HIS A 336 43.83 -10.78 -1.73
CA HIS A 336 45.25 -10.99 -1.97
C HIS A 336 46.02 -11.02 -0.65
N LEU A 337 46.65 -12.15 -0.35
CA LEU A 337 47.46 -12.29 0.86
C LEU A 337 48.92 -11.99 0.58
N GLU A 338 49.44 -10.93 1.19
CA GLU A 338 50.86 -10.58 1.18
C GLU A 338 51.52 -11.01 2.50
N ARG A 339 52.34 -12.05 2.41
CA ARG A 339 53.02 -12.61 3.59
C ARG A 339 54.30 -11.83 3.86
N THR A 340 54.39 -11.22 5.04
CA THR A 340 55.64 -10.60 5.52
C THR A 340 56.16 -11.34 6.76
N GLY A 341 57.01 -12.35 6.56
CA GLY A 341 57.81 -12.94 7.65
C GLY A 341 57.60 -14.42 7.96
N SER A 342 57.98 -14.81 9.18
CA SER A 342 58.21 -16.19 9.64
C SER A 342 56.99 -16.80 10.35
N GLY A 343 55.85 -16.93 9.68
CA GLY A 343 54.62 -17.53 10.23
C GLY A 343 53.72 -18.14 9.15
N SER A 344 52.66 -18.86 9.56
CA SER A 344 51.57 -19.29 8.67
C SER A 344 50.34 -18.39 8.84
N VAL A 345 49.57 -18.26 7.76
CA VAL A 345 48.33 -17.49 7.73
C VAL A 345 47.28 -18.33 7.03
N ILE A 346 46.10 -18.41 7.61
CA ILE A 346 44.92 -19.03 7.03
C ILE A 346 43.88 -17.94 6.80
N VAL A 347 43.34 -17.89 5.58
CA VAL A 347 42.23 -17.02 5.22
C VAL A 347 41.07 -17.91 4.83
N SER A 348 39.89 -17.71 5.41
CA SER A 348 38.75 -18.62 5.22
C SER A 348 38.22 -18.65 3.79
N LYS A 349 38.46 -17.59 2.99
CA LYS A 349 37.98 -17.45 1.62
C LYS A 349 39.03 -16.75 0.74
N ALA A 350 39.18 -17.19 -0.50
CA ALA A 350 40.02 -16.52 -1.51
C ALA A 350 39.30 -15.38 -2.24
N LYS A 351 37.96 -15.44 -2.28
CA LYS A 351 37.08 -14.37 -2.78
C LYS A 351 35.86 -14.26 -1.88
N ALA A 352 35.37 -13.05 -1.68
CA ALA A 352 34.18 -12.78 -0.89
C ALA A 352 33.36 -11.65 -1.53
N LYS A 353 32.04 -11.70 -1.34
CA LYS A 353 31.14 -10.61 -1.76
C LYS A 353 31.16 -9.50 -0.72
N ALA A 354 30.92 -8.26 -1.14
CA ALA A 354 30.74 -7.15 -0.23
C ALA A 354 29.74 -7.49 0.89
N GLY A 355 30.08 -7.16 2.14
CA GLY A 355 29.26 -7.46 3.32
C GLY A 355 29.43 -8.88 3.89
N GLN A 356 30.14 -9.79 3.22
CA GLN A 356 30.43 -11.11 3.79
C GLN A 356 31.60 -11.06 4.77
N GLU A 357 31.49 -11.82 5.85
CA GLU A 357 32.58 -11.99 6.81
C GLU A 357 33.69 -12.90 6.26
N VAL A 358 34.94 -12.48 6.47
CA VAL A 358 36.18 -13.19 6.15
C VAL A 358 36.98 -13.33 7.44
N GLU A 359 37.46 -14.54 7.69
CA GLU A 359 38.24 -14.87 8.88
C GLU A 359 39.70 -15.01 8.49
N VAL A 360 40.57 -14.42 9.31
CA VAL A 360 42.02 -14.45 9.13
C VAL A 360 42.66 -14.92 10.42
N GLU A 361 43.43 -16.01 10.31
CA GLU A 361 44.15 -16.59 11.43
C GLU A 361 45.64 -16.55 11.13
N ALA A 362 46.38 -15.75 11.90
CA ALA A 362 47.82 -15.70 11.90
C ALA A 362 48.39 -16.62 12.97
N ASN A 363 49.36 -17.44 12.56
CA ASN A 363 50.04 -18.45 13.37
C ASN A 363 51.56 -18.17 13.33
N PRO A 364 52.10 -17.39 14.28
CA PRO A 364 53.54 -17.09 14.35
C PRO A 364 54.38 -18.36 14.52
N SER A 365 55.54 -18.45 13.85
CA SER A 365 56.49 -19.55 14.12
C SER A 365 57.16 -19.38 15.48
N SER A 366 57.72 -20.47 16.01
CA SER A 366 58.50 -20.45 17.25
C SER A 366 59.57 -19.34 17.25
N GLY A 367 59.56 -18.50 18.29
CA GLY A 367 60.48 -17.36 18.42
C GLY A 367 60.01 -16.06 17.75
N TYR A 368 58.76 -16.00 17.29
CA TYR A 368 58.09 -14.80 16.77
C TYR A 368 56.72 -14.60 17.43
N GLU A 369 56.23 -13.38 17.41
CA GLU A 369 54.88 -12.99 17.80
C GLU A 369 54.22 -12.16 16.70
N LEU A 370 52.90 -12.14 16.68
CA LEU A 370 52.14 -11.31 15.76
C LEU A 370 52.35 -9.85 16.14
N GLU A 371 52.84 -9.04 15.20
CA GLU A 371 52.92 -7.59 15.40
C GLU A 371 51.59 -6.95 15.04
N LYS A 372 51.12 -7.19 13.81
CA LYS A 372 49.86 -6.64 13.30
C LYS A 372 49.35 -7.34 12.04
N ILE A 373 48.05 -7.20 11.82
CA ILE A 373 47.30 -7.58 10.63
C ILE A 373 46.67 -6.31 10.06
N LEU A 374 46.91 -6.04 8.78
CA LEU A 374 46.34 -4.92 8.03
C LEU A 374 45.53 -5.46 6.85
N VAL A 375 44.28 -5.01 6.73
CA VAL A 375 43.47 -5.20 5.53
C VAL A 375 43.36 -3.85 4.84
N MET A 376 43.75 -3.80 3.58
CA MET A 376 43.74 -2.59 2.76
C MET A 376 42.84 -2.77 1.54
N ASP A 377 42.19 -1.70 1.12
CA ASP A 377 41.45 -1.65 -0.15
C ASP A 377 42.39 -1.52 -1.38
N GLU A 378 41.80 -1.49 -2.58
CA GLU A 378 42.53 -1.34 -3.85
C GLU A 378 43.36 -0.03 -3.93
N ASN A 379 42.96 1.01 -3.19
CA ASN A 379 43.67 2.29 -3.14
C ASN A 379 44.79 2.31 -2.09
N GLY A 380 44.98 1.22 -1.34
CA GLY A 380 45.96 1.11 -0.26
C GLY A 380 45.51 1.75 1.06
N GLN A 381 44.23 2.10 1.19
CA GLN A 381 43.68 2.60 2.45
C GLN A 381 43.45 1.44 3.41
N VAL A 382 43.90 1.58 4.67
CA VAL A 382 43.66 0.60 5.73
C VAL A 382 42.17 0.63 6.11
N VAL A 383 41.47 -0.46 5.83
CA VAL A 383 40.04 -0.65 6.17
C VAL A 383 39.86 -1.44 7.47
N TYR A 384 40.88 -2.22 7.87
CA TYR A 384 40.89 -2.94 9.14
C TYR A 384 42.32 -3.12 9.66
N GLU A 385 42.52 -2.95 10.96
CA GLU A 385 43.80 -3.17 11.64
C GLU A 385 43.57 -3.92 12.96
N SER A 386 44.43 -4.90 13.26
CA SER A 386 44.40 -5.62 14.53
C SER A 386 45.77 -6.19 14.89
N THR A 387 46.06 -6.30 16.19
CA THR A 387 47.25 -6.98 16.73
C THR A 387 46.89 -8.34 17.35
N ALA A 388 45.66 -8.80 17.17
CA ALA A 388 45.16 -10.08 17.68
C ALA A 388 44.87 -11.06 16.54
N SER A 389 44.79 -12.36 16.87
CA SER A 389 44.45 -13.44 15.95
C SER A 389 43.72 -14.57 16.72
N PRO A 390 42.65 -15.19 16.17
CA PRO A 390 42.04 -14.91 14.87
C PRO A 390 41.24 -13.59 14.86
N ILE A 391 40.98 -13.08 13.65
CA ILE A 391 40.09 -11.91 13.42
C ILE A 391 39.03 -12.23 12.38
N THR A 392 37.93 -11.49 12.45
CA THR A 392 36.90 -11.46 11.41
C THR A 392 36.72 -10.02 10.92
N PHE A 393 36.74 -9.81 9.61
CA PHE A 393 36.41 -8.53 8.99
C PHE A 393 35.30 -8.68 7.96
N VAL A 394 34.57 -7.60 7.69
CA VAL A 394 33.52 -7.55 6.67
C VAL A 394 34.13 -7.10 5.35
N MET A 395 33.93 -7.90 4.30
CA MET A 395 34.49 -7.62 2.98
C MET A 395 33.93 -6.29 2.42
N PRO A 396 34.78 -5.31 2.06
CA PRO A 396 34.33 -4.10 1.37
C PRO A 396 33.90 -4.41 -0.07
N ASP A 397 33.29 -3.43 -0.75
CA ASP A 397 32.90 -3.56 -2.16
C ASP A 397 34.07 -3.31 -3.14
N CYS A 398 35.24 -3.90 -2.85
CA CYS A 398 36.43 -3.87 -3.69
C CYS A 398 37.38 -5.03 -3.32
N ASP A 399 38.34 -5.32 -4.19
CA ASP A 399 39.45 -6.25 -3.90
C ASP A 399 40.27 -5.74 -2.71
N VAL A 400 40.72 -6.66 -1.85
CA VAL A 400 41.50 -6.32 -0.64
C VAL A 400 42.87 -6.98 -0.62
N LYS A 401 43.84 -6.29 -0.03
CA LYS A 401 45.16 -6.82 0.33
C LYS A 401 45.27 -7.04 1.83
N ILE A 402 45.67 -8.23 2.23
CA ILE A 402 45.97 -8.57 3.62
C ILE A 402 47.49 -8.61 3.80
N GLN A 403 48.01 -7.74 4.65
CA GLN A 403 49.41 -7.76 5.09
C GLN A 403 49.49 -8.17 6.55
N ILE A 404 50.39 -9.11 6.85
CA ILE A 404 50.59 -9.61 8.21
C ILE A 404 52.07 -9.57 8.51
N SER A 405 52.42 -8.91 9.61
CA SER A 405 53.79 -8.73 10.07
C SER A 405 54.01 -9.47 11.38
N PHE A 406 55.15 -10.17 11.46
CA PHE A 406 55.61 -10.86 12.65
C PHE A 406 56.91 -10.24 13.12
N VAL A 407 57.03 -10.03 14.43
CA VAL A 407 58.28 -9.59 15.05
C VAL A 407 58.93 -10.76 15.77
N SER A 408 60.26 -10.83 15.71
CA SER A 408 60.97 -11.87 16.46
C SER A 408 60.92 -11.52 17.94
N ASN A 409 60.65 -12.52 18.79
CA ASN A 409 60.72 -12.43 20.25
C ASN A 409 62.16 -12.22 20.76
N LYS A 410 63.11 -11.88 19.87
CA LYS A 410 64.51 -11.58 20.16
C LYS A 410 64.77 -10.10 20.44
N ALA A 411 63.76 -9.28 20.70
CA ALA A 411 63.98 -7.92 21.18
C ALA A 411 63.99 -7.88 22.73
N GLU A 412 65.03 -8.46 23.35
CA GLU A 412 65.60 -7.99 24.64
C GLU A 412 66.76 -8.86 25.14
N SER A 413 67.82 -9.04 24.34
CA SER A 413 69.11 -9.49 24.89
C SER A 413 70.32 -9.03 24.06
N GLU A 414 70.28 -7.80 23.55
CA GLU A 414 71.53 -7.12 23.25
C GLU A 414 72.24 -6.82 24.57
N THR A 415 73.23 -7.66 24.88
CA THR A 415 74.16 -7.40 25.97
C THR A 415 75.41 -6.81 25.37
N TYR A 416 75.75 -5.60 25.79
CA TYR A 416 76.94 -4.90 25.37
C TYR A 416 78.13 -5.41 26.18
N ARG A 417 79.27 -5.62 25.52
CA ARG A 417 80.51 -6.10 26.13
C ARG A 417 81.21 -4.98 26.89
N ILE A 418 81.86 -5.35 27.98
CA ILE A 418 82.70 -4.46 28.78
C ILE A 418 84.15 -4.97 28.74
N LYS A 419 85.07 -4.17 28.21
CA LYS A 419 86.49 -4.51 28.09
C LYS A 419 87.32 -3.69 29.09
N VAL A 420 88.30 -4.31 29.73
CA VAL A 420 89.30 -3.60 30.55
C VAL A 420 90.54 -3.37 29.69
N ALA A 421 91.00 -2.13 29.59
CA ALA A 421 92.27 -1.81 28.94
C ALA A 421 93.46 -2.34 29.79
N PRO A 422 94.63 -2.63 29.20
CA PRO A 422 95.82 -2.95 29.97
C PRO A 422 96.13 -1.86 31.02
N LEU A 423 96.55 -2.28 32.21
CA LEU A 423 96.81 -1.39 33.34
C LEU A 423 98.23 -1.62 33.85
N GLU A 424 98.86 -0.54 34.29
CA GLU A 424 100.12 -0.58 35.03
C GLU A 424 99.87 -0.17 36.49
N ASN A 425 100.63 -0.72 37.43
CA ASN A 425 100.61 -0.33 38.86
C ASN A 425 99.27 -0.55 39.62
N GLY A 426 98.36 -1.37 39.09
CA GLY A 426 97.14 -1.81 39.76
C GLY A 426 96.32 -2.80 38.92
N SER A 427 95.13 -3.16 39.40
CA SER A 427 94.16 -3.97 38.66
C SER A 427 92.72 -3.46 38.80
N LEU A 428 91.85 -3.82 37.86
CA LEU A 428 90.40 -3.54 37.90
C LEU A 428 89.60 -4.85 37.88
N THR A 429 88.52 -4.89 38.67
CA THR A 429 87.53 -5.96 38.66
C THR A 429 86.16 -5.38 38.32
N ILE A 430 85.46 -5.99 37.36
CA ILE A 430 84.11 -5.57 36.93
C ILE A 430 83.12 -6.67 37.32
N ASN A 431 81.96 -6.27 37.86
CA ASN A 431 80.93 -7.21 38.30
C ASN A 431 80.26 -8.04 37.17
N LYS A 432 80.26 -7.54 35.93
CA LYS A 432 79.66 -8.19 34.76
C LYS A 432 80.55 -7.97 33.52
N ALA A 433 80.75 -9.00 32.71
CA ALA A 433 81.50 -8.89 31.44
C ALA A 433 80.62 -8.41 30.27
N LYS A 434 79.30 -8.56 30.39
CA LYS A 434 78.30 -8.02 29.47
C LYS A 434 77.07 -7.57 30.24
N ALA A 435 76.35 -6.57 29.73
CA ALA A 435 75.12 -6.08 30.34
C ALA A 435 74.18 -5.45 29.33
N LYS A 436 72.87 -5.46 29.62
CA LYS A 436 71.87 -4.71 28.84
C LYS A 436 72.04 -3.21 29.09
N ALA A 437 71.65 -2.38 28.14
CA ALA A 437 71.58 -0.93 28.34
C ALA A 437 70.76 -0.58 29.60
N GLY A 438 71.17 0.46 30.31
CA GLY A 438 70.56 0.92 31.56
C GLY A 438 70.87 0.06 32.79
N GLN A 439 71.58 -1.07 32.67
CA GLN A 439 72.03 -1.83 33.85
C GLN A 439 73.23 -1.18 34.53
N THR A 440 73.22 -1.18 35.86
CA THR A 440 74.33 -0.63 36.65
C THR A 440 75.52 -1.59 36.72
N ILE A 441 76.70 -1.08 36.37
CA ILE A 441 77.98 -1.78 36.38
C ILE A 441 78.85 -1.22 37.50
N LYS A 442 79.52 -2.11 38.23
CA LYS A 442 80.42 -1.79 39.35
C LYS A 442 81.85 -2.13 38.97
N VAL A 443 82.72 -1.14 39.03
CA VAL A 443 84.17 -1.23 38.76
C VAL A 443 84.91 -1.05 40.09
N THR A 444 85.77 -1.99 40.44
CA THR A 444 86.57 -1.94 41.67
C THR A 444 88.04 -1.95 41.32
N ALA A 445 88.78 -0.91 41.73
CA ALA A 445 90.22 -0.80 41.54
C ALA A 445 90.99 -1.32 42.75
N LYS A 446 92.09 -2.02 42.48
CA LYS A 446 93.07 -2.49 43.48
C LYS A 446 94.46 -2.00 43.08
N PRO A 447 94.91 -0.83 43.60
CA PRO A 447 96.26 -0.34 43.39
C PRO A 447 97.33 -1.32 43.90
N LYS A 448 98.51 -1.33 43.27
CA LYS A 448 99.70 -2.05 43.76
C LYS A 448 100.30 -1.29 44.97
N THR A 449 101.00 -2.00 45.85
CA THR A 449 101.70 -1.38 46.99
C THR A 449 102.55 -0.18 46.56
N GLY A 450 102.34 0.97 47.22
CA GLY A 450 103.01 2.24 46.90
C GLY A 450 102.28 3.12 45.88
N TYR A 451 101.08 2.74 45.43
CA TYR A 451 100.24 3.52 44.51
C TYR A 451 98.82 3.69 45.06
N GLU A 452 98.14 4.77 44.66
CA GLU A 452 96.72 5.00 44.87
C GLU A 452 95.99 5.24 43.53
N LEU A 453 94.67 5.01 43.52
CA LEU A 453 93.84 5.26 42.34
C LEU A 453 93.83 6.75 42.02
N ASP A 454 94.14 7.11 40.79
CA ASP A 454 94.11 8.48 40.31
C ASP A 454 92.81 8.75 39.53
N ASN A 455 92.47 7.90 38.55
CA ASN A 455 91.28 8.07 37.73
C ASN A 455 90.78 6.75 37.12
N ILE A 456 89.47 6.63 36.92
CA ILE A 456 88.79 5.60 36.13
C ILE A 456 88.03 6.31 35.00
N LEU A 457 88.22 5.86 33.76
CA LEU A 457 87.60 6.43 32.57
C LEU A 457 86.89 5.33 31.76
N ILE A 458 85.62 5.53 31.44
CA ILE A 458 84.80 4.63 30.63
C ILE A 458 84.52 5.32 29.31
N VAL A 459 84.94 4.70 28.20
CA VAL A 459 84.76 5.22 26.84
C VAL A 459 84.05 4.22 25.95
N ASN A 460 83.47 4.69 24.85
CA ASN A 460 82.96 3.80 23.81
C ASN A 460 84.15 2.99 23.25
N THR A 461 83.94 1.69 23.03
CA THR A 461 84.98 0.81 22.48
C THR A 461 85.32 1.16 21.03
N GLU A 462 84.35 1.62 20.26
CA GLU A 462 84.51 1.97 18.85
C GLU A 462 85.03 3.39 18.66
N ASP A 463 84.56 4.34 19.49
CA ASP A 463 85.06 5.71 19.54
C ASP A 463 85.61 6.05 20.93
N GLN A 464 86.93 5.93 21.09
CA GLN A 464 87.58 6.19 22.38
C GLN A 464 87.58 7.67 22.80
N ASN A 465 87.17 8.60 21.92
CA ASN A 465 87.00 10.01 22.28
C ASN A 465 85.64 10.27 22.94
N GLN A 466 84.69 9.34 22.83
CA GLN A 466 83.40 9.43 23.49
C GLN A 466 83.49 8.93 24.92
N ILE A 467 83.53 9.87 25.88
CA ILE A 467 83.54 9.60 27.32
C ILE A 467 82.12 9.32 27.79
N ILE A 468 81.92 8.16 28.41
CA ILE A 468 80.63 7.73 28.97
C ILE A 468 80.55 8.10 30.46
N ALA A 469 81.63 7.86 31.20
CA ALA A 469 81.71 8.17 32.62
C ALA A 469 83.17 8.27 33.09
N GLN A 470 83.41 9.04 34.15
CA GLN A 470 84.72 9.22 34.75
C GLN A 470 84.61 9.39 36.28
N GLY A 471 85.58 8.90 37.03
CA GLY A 471 85.66 9.12 38.48
C GLY A 471 86.94 8.58 39.13
N ALA A 472 87.26 9.08 40.32
CA ALA A 472 88.50 8.75 41.05
C ALA A 472 88.26 7.89 42.32
N THR A 473 87.09 7.26 42.45
CA THR A 473 86.71 6.47 43.63
C THR A 473 86.66 4.97 43.33
N SER A 474 86.85 4.13 44.35
CA SER A 474 86.72 2.67 44.25
C SER A 474 85.86 2.15 45.41
N PRO A 475 84.69 1.53 45.16
CA PRO A 475 84.15 1.19 43.83
C PRO A 475 83.50 2.37 43.09
N PHE A 476 83.62 2.38 41.77
CA PHE A 476 82.95 3.31 40.86
C PHE A 476 81.79 2.60 40.13
N THR A 477 80.69 3.31 39.87
CA THR A 477 79.51 2.75 39.19
C THR A 477 79.07 3.60 38.02
N PHE A 478 78.63 2.97 36.92
CA PHE A 478 78.05 3.65 35.76
C PHE A 478 76.85 2.85 35.19
N GLN A 479 75.97 3.51 34.43
CA GLN A 479 74.90 2.84 33.68
C GLN A 479 75.41 2.39 32.32
N MET A 480 75.15 1.14 31.96
CA MET A 480 75.57 0.60 30.67
C MET A 480 74.87 1.35 29.53
N PRO A 481 75.59 1.92 28.55
CA PRO A 481 74.97 2.56 27.41
C PRO A 481 74.56 1.53 26.35
N GLU A 482 73.94 2.00 25.25
CA GLU A 482 73.57 1.20 24.08
C GLU A 482 74.77 0.91 23.15
N ASN A 483 75.95 0.65 23.73
CA ASN A 483 77.17 0.32 22.98
C ASN A 483 78.20 -0.42 23.85
N ASN A 484 79.17 -1.08 23.22
CA ASN A 484 80.29 -1.71 23.93
C ASN A 484 81.19 -0.66 24.58
N VAL A 485 81.67 -0.91 25.80
CA VAL A 485 82.48 0.07 26.56
C VAL A 485 83.86 -0.48 26.94
N THR A 486 84.86 0.41 26.98
CA THR A 486 86.21 0.11 27.46
C THR A 486 86.51 0.90 28.73
N VAL A 487 86.89 0.19 29.79
CA VAL A 487 87.24 0.76 31.09
C VAL A 487 88.77 0.89 31.19
N LYS A 488 89.24 2.10 31.47
CA LYS A 488 90.64 2.48 31.68
C LYS A 488 90.81 2.97 33.12
N ALA A 489 92.00 2.81 33.70
CA ALA A 489 92.33 3.45 34.98
C ALA A 489 93.81 3.86 35.04
N THR A 490 94.09 4.94 35.77
CA THR A 490 95.43 5.43 36.10
C THR A 490 95.67 5.35 37.60
N PHE A 491 96.92 5.10 37.99
CA PHE A 491 97.36 5.03 39.38
C PHE A 491 98.55 5.96 39.55
N LYS A 492 98.58 6.72 40.65
CA LYS A 492 99.68 7.61 41.00
C LYS A 492 100.41 7.07 42.23
N LYS A 493 101.70 7.35 42.34
CA LYS A 493 102.51 6.90 43.49
C LYS A 493 102.04 7.65 44.75
N VAL A 494 101.91 6.94 45.86
CA VAL A 494 101.67 7.58 47.17
C VAL A 494 102.98 8.23 47.58
N GLU A 495 102.97 9.56 47.77
CA GLU A 495 104.13 10.33 48.24
C GLU A 495 104.46 10.05 49.72
#